data_AF-A0A1Y1Q6P8-F1
#
_entry.id   AF-A0A1Y1Q6P8-F1
#
_cell.length_a   1.000
_cell.length_b   1.000
_cell.length_c   1.000
_cell.angle_alpha   90.00
_cell.angle_beta   90.00
_cell.angle_gamma   90.00
#
_symmetry.space_group_name_H-M   'P 1'
#
loop_
_entity.id
_entity.type
_entity.pdbx_description
1 polymer ?
#
loop_
_entity_poly.entity_id
_entity_poly.type
_entity_poly.pdbx_seq_one_letter_code
_entity_poly.pdbx_strand_id
1 'polypeptide(L)'
;MDVLKTLLHDFANRLQGERLGMIVFAENPYLLVPLTRDPTLVQRQLQRLTPTLAGRVSAVGDAITLALKEASKQPQRKLSCYSPTPTNPSGA
;
A
#
# COMPACT_ATOMS: atom_id res chain seq x y z
N MET A 1 13.96 18.98 7.22
CA MET A 1 13.28 17.68 6.99
C MET A 1 13.46 17.19 5.55
N ASP A 2 14.37 17.79 4.79
CA ASP A 2 14.49 17.60 3.34
C ASP A 2 15.37 16.40 2.99
N VAL A 3 16.43 16.14 3.76
CA VAL A 3 17.34 15.00 3.55
C VAL A 3 16.60 13.66 3.56
N LEU A 4 15.69 13.44 4.53
CA LEU A 4 14.91 12.20 4.61
C LEU A 4 13.98 12.05 3.40
N LYS A 5 13.33 13.14 2.97
CA LYS A 5 12.43 13.13 1.81
C LYS A 5 13.21 12.86 0.52
N THR A 6 14.39 13.45 0.36
CA THR A 6 15.29 13.21 -0.78
C THR A 6 15.78 11.77 -0.80
N LEU A 7 16.23 11.22 0.33
CA LEU A 7 16.68 9.82 0.41
C LEU A 7 15.56 8.83 0.07
N LEU A 8 14.36 9.07 0.59
CA LEU A 8 13.20 8.23 0.30
C LEU A 8 12.71 8.40 -1.15
N HIS A 9 12.85 9.59 -1.73
CA HIS A 9 12.59 9.84 -3.15
C HIS A 9 13.55 9.04 -4.04
N ASP A 10 14.85 9.12 -3.76
CA ASP A 10 15.88 8.36 -4.48
C ASP A 10 15.69 6.86 -4.31
N PHE A 11 15.29 6.42 -3.11
CA PHE A 11 15.00 5.02 -2.84
C PHE A 11 13.80 4.53 -3.66
N ALA A 12 12.71 5.30 -3.69
CA ALA A 12 11.54 4.97 -4.52
C ALA A 12 11.87 4.93 -6.01
N ASN A 13 12.74 5.82 -6.49
CA ASN A 13 13.20 5.84 -7.88
C ASN A 13 14.09 4.64 -8.24
N ARG A 14 14.90 4.13 -7.31
CA ARG A 14 15.75 2.95 -7.56
C ARG A 14 14.96 1.64 -7.65
N LEU A 15 13.73 1.62 -7.14
CA LEU A 15 12.86 0.45 -7.07
C LEU A 15 11.79 0.44 -8.18
N GLN A 16 12.02 1.17 -9.28
CA GLN A 16 11.11 1.14 -10.43
C GLN A 16 10.92 -0.29 -10.93
N GLY A 17 9.66 -0.74 -11.02
CA GLY A 17 9.30 -2.11 -11.42
C GLY A 17 9.00 -3.06 -10.26
N GLU A 18 9.48 -2.74 -9.05
CA GLU A 18 9.20 -3.50 -7.84
C GLU A 18 7.91 -3.05 -7.14
N ARG A 19 7.32 -3.93 -6.32
CA ARG A 19 6.14 -3.59 -5.52
C ARG A 19 6.59 -2.99 -4.18
N LEU A 20 6.16 -1.77 -3.89
CA LEU A 20 6.48 -1.04 -2.67
C LEU A 20 5.24 -0.83 -1.81
N GLY A 21 5.38 -1.05 -0.51
CA GLY A 21 4.40 -0.68 0.50
C GLY A 21 5.01 0.27 1.52
N MET A 22 4.16 1.04 2.20
CA MET A 22 4.59 1.96 3.25
C MET A 22 3.72 1.74 4.49
N ILE A 23 4.38 1.48 5.62
CA ILE A 23 3.78 1.32 6.94
C ILE A 23 4.32 2.41 7.84
N VAL A 24 3.43 3.07 8.59
CA VAL A 24 3.78 4.09 9.58
C VAL A 24 3.52 3.51 10.95
N PHE A 25 4.48 3.69 11.85
CA PHE A 25 4.40 3.20 13.22
C PHE A 25 4.37 4.38 14.19
N ALA A 26 3.42 4.29 15.10
CA ALA A 26 3.24 5.15 16.26
C ALA A 26 2.96 4.22 17.44
N GLU A 27 1.96 4.55 18.25
CA GLU A 27 1.43 3.65 19.27
C GLU A 27 0.88 2.34 18.67
N ASN A 28 0.29 2.41 17.47
CA ASN A 28 -0.12 1.25 16.68
C ASN A 28 0.42 1.38 15.24
N PRO A 29 0.76 0.28 14.56
CA PRO A 29 1.17 0.30 13.17
C PRO A 29 -0.03 0.42 12.22
N TYR A 30 0.10 1.26 11.20
CA TYR A 30 -0.91 1.46 10.17
C TYR A 30 -0.31 1.36 8.76
N LEU A 31 -1.05 0.71 7.86
CA LEU A 31 -0.70 0.65 6.44
C LEU A 31 -1.08 1.97 5.75
N LEU A 32 -0.08 2.74 5.33
CA LEU A 32 -0.30 4.01 4.65
C LEU A 32 -0.39 3.87 3.13
N VAL A 33 0.44 3.01 2.56
CA VAL A 33 0.40 2.66 1.14
C VAL A 33 0.46 1.14 1.02
N PRO A 34 -0.57 0.49 0.43
CA PRO A 34 -0.52 -0.93 0.14
C PRO A 34 0.52 -1.23 -0.95
N LEU A 35 0.91 -2.50 -1.09
CA LEU A 35 1.94 -2.93 -2.04
C LEU A 35 1.55 -2.56 -3.49
N THR A 36 2.22 -1.55 -4.05
CA THR A 36 1.95 -0.97 -5.38
C THR A 36 3.21 -0.94 -6.24
N ARG A 37 3.05 -1.02 -7.57
CA ARG A 37 4.13 -0.77 -8.53
C ARG A 37 4.20 0.69 -8.99
N ASP A 38 3.35 1.55 -8.43
CA ASP A 38 3.32 2.97 -8.78
C ASP A 38 4.17 3.79 -7.79
N PRO A 39 5.41 4.16 -8.16
CA PRO A 39 6.27 4.96 -7.30
C PRO A 39 5.71 6.38 -7.09
N THR A 40 4.91 6.92 -8.01
CA THR A 40 4.34 8.27 -7.86
C THR A 40 3.28 8.33 -6.76
N LEU A 41 2.53 7.24 -6.55
CA LEU A 41 1.60 7.12 -5.43
C LEU A 41 2.35 7.17 -4.10
N VAL A 42 3.44 6.40 -3.98
CA VAL A 42 4.27 6.34 -2.77
C VAL A 42 4.88 7.72 -2.46
N GLN A 43 5.44 8.38 -3.48
CA GLN A 43 6.05 9.71 -3.32
C GLN A 43 5.04 10.78 -2.88
N ARG A 44 3.83 10.79 -3.47
CA ARG A 44 2.78 11.74 -3.06
C ARG A 44 2.33 11.50 -1.61
N GLN A 45 2.24 10.25 -1.19
CA GLN A 45 1.89 9.93 0.19
C GLN A 45 2.98 10.35 1.16
N LEU A 46 4.25 10.14 0.78
CA LEU A 46 5.41 10.55 1.57
C LEU A 46 5.49 12.07 1.75
N GLN A 47 5.20 12.84 0.70
CA GLN A 47 5.19 14.31 0.79
C GLN A 47 4.13 14.84 1.76
N ARG A 48 3.02 14.10 1.94
CA ARG A 48 1.93 14.41 2.87
C ARG A 48 2.20 14.00 4.31
N LEU A 49 3.28 13.28 4.58
CA LEU A 49 3.63 12.86 5.94
C LEU A 49 4.18 14.03 6.75
N THR A 50 3.51 14.29 7.88
CA THR A 50 3.98 15.22 8.91
C THR A 50 4.54 14.41 10.09
N PRO A 51 5.71 14.76 10.64
CA PRO A 51 6.38 14.00 11.72
C PRO A 51 5.58 13.89 13.03
N THR A 52 4.45 14.60 13.16
CA THR A 52 3.55 14.58 14.33
C THR A 52 2.77 13.27 14.49
N LEU A 53 2.91 12.30 13.58
CA LEU A 53 2.17 11.04 13.59
C LEU A 53 2.74 9.96 14.52
N ALA A 54 3.99 10.07 14.98
CA ALA A 54 4.62 9.06 15.84
C ALA A 54 4.45 9.41 17.33
N GLY A 55 3.59 8.67 18.03
CA GLY A 55 3.47 8.73 19.48
C GLY A 55 4.76 8.29 20.19
N ARG A 56 4.83 8.50 21.51
CA ARG A 56 6.05 8.27 22.32
C ARG A 56 6.46 6.80 22.47
N VAL A 57 5.57 5.86 22.13
CA VAL A 57 5.83 4.41 22.17
C VAL A 57 5.72 3.88 20.75
N SER A 58 6.78 3.21 20.27
CA SER A 58 6.84 2.62 18.92
C SER A 58 6.71 1.11 19.01
N ALA A 59 5.60 0.56 18.53
CA ALA A 59 5.40 -0.88 18.38
C ALA A 59 6.07 -1.42 17.10
N VAL A 60 7.42 -1.36 17.04
CA VAL A 60 8.19 -1.76 15.84
C VAL A 60 7.97 -3.24 15.50
N GLY A 61 7.87 -4.11 16.51
CA GLY A 61 7.60 -5.55 16.32
C GLY A 61 6.25 -5.81 15.64
N ASP A 62 5.22 -5.06 16.04
CA ASP A 62 3.90 -5.16 15.42
C ASP A 62 3.89 -4.59 14.01
N ALA A 63 4.65 -3.50 13.77
CA ALA A 63 4.83 -2.94 12.43
C ALA A 63 5.47 -3.94 11.46
N ILE A 64 6.49 -4.67 11.91
CA ILE A 64 7.13 -5.73 11.11
C ILE A 64 6.16 -6.88 10.88
N THR A 65 5.43 -7.30 11.91
CA THR A 65 4.43 -8.38 11.80
C THR A 65 3.33 -8.02 10.79
N LEU A 66 2.85 -6.76 10.81
CA LEU A 66 1.91 -6.23 9.83
C LEU A 66 2.52 -6.18 8.43
N ALA A 67 3.78 -5.79 8.30
CA ALA A 67 4.49 -5.77 7.01
C ALA A 67 4.56 -7.16 6.37
N LEU A 68 4.90 -8.18 7.15
CA LEU A 68 4.95 -9.57 6.68
C LEU A 68 3.55 -10.07 6.27
N LYS A 69 2.52 -9.69 7.02
CA LYS A 69 1.12 -10.02 6.69
C LYS A 69 0.66 -9.37 5.38
N GLU A 70 1.03 -8.11 5.15
CA GLU A 70 0.69 -7.42 3.90
C GLU A 70 1.53 -7.91 2.71
N ALA A 71 2.80 -8.25 2.92
CA ALA A 71 3.66 -8.81 1.87
C ALA A 71 3.20 -10.20 1.41
N SER A 72 2.66 -11.01 2.33
CA SER A 72 2.12 -12.34 2.03
C SER A 72 0.73 -12.32 1.38
N LYS A 73 0.03 -11.17 1.36
CA LYS A 73 -1.22 -11.01 0.61
C LYS A 73 -0.95 -11.08 -0.90
N GLN A 74 -1.18 -12.25 -1.47
CA GLN A 74 -1.32 -12.38 -2.92
C GLN A 74 -2.58 -11.66 -3.38
N PRO A 75 -2.56 -10.97 -4.53
CA PRO A 75 -3.78 -10.43 -5.11
C PRO A 75 -4.70 -11.63 -5.38
N GLN A 76 -5.77 -11.74 -4.60
CA GLN A 76 -6.80 -12.73 -4.87
C GLN A 76 -7.27 -12.49 -6.29
N ARG A 77 -7.01 -13.46 -7.17
CA ARG A 77 -7.45 -13.44 -8.55
C ARG A 77 -8.97 -13.50 -8.49
N LYS A 78 -9.60 -12.31 -8.44
CA LYS A 78 -11.04 -12.14 -8.39
C LYS A 78 -11.55 -12.66 -9.74
N LEU A 79 -11.91 -13.94 -9.78
CA LEU A 79 -12.63 -14.54 -10.88
C LEU A 79 -13.98 -13.83 -10.90
N SER A 80 -14.04 -12.74 -11.67
CA SER A 80 -15.27 -12.03 -11.95
C SER A 80 -16.11 -12.97 -12.82
N CYS A 81 -16.96 -13.78 -12.19
CA CYS A 81 -17.96 -14.57 -12.90
C CYS A 81 -18.93 -13.60 -13.56
N TYR A 82 -18.68 -13.30 -14.84
CA TYR A 82 -19.66 -12.67 -15.70
C TYR A 82 -20.73 -13.72 -16.03
N SER A 83 -21.90 -13.58 -15.44
CA SER A 83 -23.10 -14.33 -15.83
C SER A 83 -23.70 -13.61 -17.04
N PRO A 84 -23.74 -14.22 -18.24
CA PRO A 84 -24.67 -13.77 -19.26
C PRO A 84 -26.08 -14.17 -18.77
N THR A 85 -26.94 -13.18 -18.58
CA THR A 85 -28.38 -13.40 -18.40
C THR A 85 -28.92 -14.03 -19.68
N PRO A 86 -29.59 -15.20 -19.65
CA PRO A 86 -30.30 -15.69 -20.82
C PRO A 86 -31.53 -14.80 -21.04
N THR A 87 -31.49 -13.96 -22.07
CA THR A 87 -32.67 -13.28 -22.58
C THR A 87 -33.58 -14.32 -23.25
N ASN A 88 -34.64 -14.69 -22.55
CA ASN A 88 -35.70 -15.58 -23.03
C ASN A 88 -36.52 -14.88 -24.13
N PRO A 89 -36.63 -15.43 -25.36
CA PRO A 89 -37.58 -14.95 -26.35
C PRO A 89 -38.90 -15.70 -26.18
N SER A 90 -39.72 -15.28 -25.23
CA SER A 90 -41.12 -15.67 -25.17
C SER A 90 -42.01 -14.61 -25.83
N GLY A 91 -42.35 -14.85 -27.09
CA GLY A 91 -43.64 -14.54 -27.71
C GLY A 91 -44.00 -13.08 -27.99
N ALA A 92 -43.93 -12.71 -29.27
CA ALA A 92 -44.97 -11.96 -29.98
C ALA A 92 -44.80 -12.19 -31.50
#